data_AF-A0A9E6R9A6-F1
#
_entry.id   AF-A0A9E6R9A6-F1
#
_cell.length_a   1.000
_cell.length_b   1.000
_cell.length_c   1.000
_cell.angle_alpha   90.00
_cell.angle_beta   90.00
_cell.angle_gamma   90.00
#
_symmetry.space_group_name_H-M   'P 1'
#
loop_
_entity.id
_entity.type
_entity.pdbx_description
1 polymer ?
#
loop_
_entity_poly.entity_id
_entity_poly.type
_entity_poly.pdbx_seq_one_letter_code
_entity_poly.pdbx_strand_id
1 'polypeptide(L)'
;MAALIRHLAETPAFEGIGWAKAARLAEVFGPDLPRLLAGGDPNPLATVVGEREAETLVRAWAEDLARGDVVVWLEERGFDPRLAGKVMRLWGAEAAQRIRSQPYAMMALASWPTVDAAAKRIGTAEDDPARLIAAVEAVLYERLQSQHTWTSDATLRARLRKLLGPVGAVSDVSRGRPCPGRWGRREQRWRVAAGRRGYDGGLRCVPAPDRAVRARPRRPDRP
;
A
#
# COMPACT_ATOMS: atom_id res chain seq x y z
N MET A 1 11.94 16.87 -0.74
CA MET A 1 12.90 17.22 0.31
C MET A 1 12.25 17.74 1.60
N ALA A 2 11.14 18.49 1.53
CA ALA A 2 10.50 19.05 2.73
C ALA A 2 10.02 17.96 3.71
N ALA A 3 9.59 16.81 3.18
CA ALA A 3 9.17 15.68 3.99
C ALA A 3 10.33 15.08 4.80
N LEU A 4 11.50 14.92 4.17
CA LEU A 4 12.69 14.41 4.82
C LEU A 4 13.20 15.35 5.91
N ILE A 5 13.25 16.65 5.62
CA ILE A 5 13.63 17.68 6.61
C ILE A 5 12.75 17.57 7.85
N ARG A 6 11.43 17.47 7.65
CA ARG A 6 10.47 17.30 8.75
C ARG A 6 10.73 16.02 9.52
N HIS A 7 10.92 14.90 8.83
CA HIS A 7 11.16 13.61 9.47
C HIS A 7 12.42 13.64 10.34
N LEU A 8 13.50 14.24 9.85
CA LEU A 8 14.73 14.43 10.62
C LEU A 8 14.54 15.35 11.84
N ALA A 9 13.72 16.40 11.71
CA ALA A 9 13.51 17.36 12.78
C ALA A 9 12.50 16.92 13.87
N GLU A 10 11.49 16.12 13.51
CA GLU A 10 10.41 15.72 14.42
C GLU A 10 10.65 14.37 15.11
N THR A 11 11.56 13.54 14.60
CA THR A 11 11.78 12.20 15.14
C THR A 11 12.71 12.28 16.37
N PRO A 12 12.26 11.89 17.57
CA PRO A 12 13.05 12.03 18.79
C PRO A 12 14.38 11.27 18.79
N ALA A 13 14.50 10.23 17.96
CA ALA A 13 15.73 9.43 17.84
C ALA A 13 16.90 10.23 17.23
N PHE A 14 16.63 11.30 16.48
CA PHE A 14 17.66 12.16 15.89
C PHE A 14 18.04 13.29 16.86
N GLU A 15 18.61 12.90 18.00
CA GLU A 15 19.04 13.85 19.02
C GLU A 15 20.04 14.87 18.47
N GLY A 16 19.77 16.16 18.70
CA GLY A 16 20.63 17.24 18.22
C GLY A 16 20.42 17.65 16.76
N ILE A 17 19.47 17.04 16.04
CA ILE A 17 19.04 17.45 14.69
C ILE A 17 17.70 18.18 14.76
N GLY A 18 17.76 19.52 14.83
CA GLY A 18 16.58 20.37 14.72
C GLY A 18 16.29 20.83 13.29
N TRP A 19 15.19 21.57 13.11
CA TRP A 19 14.77 22.14 11.82
C TRP A 19 15.88 22.86 11.06
N ALA A 20 16.69 23.68 11.74
CA ALA A 20 17.78 24.42 11.10
C ALA A 20 18.87 23.49 10.53
N LYS A 21 19.27 22.47 11.27
CA LYS A 21 20.29 21.50 10.84
C LYS A 21 19.74 20.59 9.74
N ALA A 22 18.49 20.12 9.88
CA ALA A 22 17.84 19.31 8.86
C ALA A 22 17.69 20.08 7.53
N ALA A 23 17.33 21.36 7.58
CA ALA A 23 17.28 22.23 6.41
C ALA A 23 18.67 22.39 5.76
N ARG A 24 19.70 22.65 6.58
CA ARG A 24 21.08 22.78 6.08
C ARG A 24 21.62 21.51 5.43
N LEU A 25 21.30 20.34 5.99
CA LEU A 25 21.61 19.05 5.37
C LEU A 25 20.95 18.92 3.99
N ALA A 26 19.66 19.28 3.90
CA ALA A 26 18.94 19.26 2.64
C ALA A 26 19.46 20.28 1.61
N GLU A 27 19.95 21.45 2.05
CA GLU A 27 20.56 22.45 1.16
C GLU A 27 21.91 21.99 0.60
N VAL A 28 22.74 21.35 1.43
CA VAL A 28 24.08 20.90 1.03
C VAL A 28 24.03 19.64 0.18
N PHE A 29 23.24 18.64 0.59
CA PHE A 29 23.24 17.31 -0.02
C PHE A 29 22.08 17.09 -1.01
N GLY A 30 21.02 17.89 -0.90
CA GLY A 30 19.87 17.81 -1.80
C GLY A 30 19.36 16.38 -1.99
N PRO A 31 19.20 15.90 -3.23
CA PRO A 31 18.64 14.59 -3.54
C PRO A 31 19.53 13.41 -3.10
N ASP A 32 20.81 13.64 -2.83
CA ASP A 32 21.73 12.57 -2.41
C ASP A 32 21.67 12.28 -0.91
N LEU A 33 20.99 13.13 -0.11
CA LEU A 33 20.90 13.00 1.34
C LEU A 33 20.37 11.62 1.81
N PRO A 34 19.26 11.07 1.27
CA PRO A 34 18.79 9.74 1.67
C PRO A 34 19.81 8.64 1.39
N ARG A 35 20.53 8.75 0.27
CA ARG A 35 21.54 7.77 -0.13
C ARG A 35 22.76 7.81 0.79
N LEU A 36 23.19 9.01 1.19
CA LEU A 36 24.29 9.19 2.15
C LEU A 36 23.90 8.64 3.53
N LEU A 37 22.68 8.93 4.00
CA LEU A 37 22.17 8.40 5.26
C LEU A 37 22.06 6.85 5.24
N ALA A 38 21.59 6.27 4.13
CA ALA A 38 21.54 4.82 3.95
C ALA A 38 22.93 4.17 3.81
N GLY A 39 23.92 4.91 3.34
CA GLY A 39 25.31 4.46 3.18
C GLY A 39 26.05 4.25 4.51
N GLY A 40 25.57 4.88 5.59
CA GLY A 40 26.11 4.66 6.93
C GLY A 40 27.45 5.36 7.24
N ASP A 41 27.91 6.28 6.39
CA ASP A 41 29.14 7.05 6.63
C ASP A 41 28.81 8.42 7.28
N PRO A 42 29.26 8.68 8.52
CA PRO A 42 29.03 9.96 9.19
C PRO A 42 29.95 11.09 8.70
N ASN A 43 31.08 10.80 8.04
CA ASN A 43 32.09 11.82 7.68
C ASN A 43 31.54 12.95 6.81
N PRO A 44 30.77 12.68 5.73
CA PRO A 44 30.19 13.75 4.93
C PRO A 44 29.24 14.64 5.74
N LEU A 45 28.45 14.03 6.63
CA LEU A 45 27.45 14.71 7.43
C LEU A 45 28.07 15.55 8.56
N ALA A 46 29.21 15.10 9.10
CA ALA A 46 29.92 15.75 10.20
C ALA A 46 30.32 17.20 9.88
N THR A 47 30.61 17.50 8.61
CA THR A 47 30.93 18.87 8.16
C THR A 47 29.77 19.85 8.37
N VAL A 48 28.53 19.36 8.39
CA VAL A 48 27.32 20.19 8.52
C VAL A 48 26.77 20.22 9.94
N VAL A 49 26.72 19.07 10.62
CA VAL A 49 26.00 18.94 11.90
C VAL A 49 26.90 18.76 13.12
N GLY A 50 28.19 18.46 12.92
CA GLY A 50 29.14 18.05 13.97
C GLY A 50 29.36 16.53 13.97
N GLU A 51 30.55 16.09 14.39
CA GLU A 51 30.96 14.67 14.38
C GLU A 51 30.03 13.80 15.26
N ARG A 52 29.81 14.22 16.52
CA ARG A 52 28.95 13.49 17.46
C ARG A 52 27.49 13.41 17.00
N GLU A 53 26.95 14.49 16.44
CA GLU A 53 25.59 14.48 15.90
C GLU A 53 25.48 13.64 14.63
N ALA A 54 26.51 13.65 13.77
CA ALA A 54 26.52 12.84 12.56
C ALA A 54 26.54 11.34 12.87
N GLU A 55 27.37 10.90 13.83
CA GLU A 55 27.39 9.51 14.29
C GLU A 55 26.04 9.07 14.87
N THR A 56 25.43 9.93 15.70
CA THR A 56 24.12 9.65 16.29
C THR A 56 23.03 9.57 15.23
N LEU A 57 23.06 10.50 14.26
CA LEU A 57 22.11 10.54 13.16
C LEU A 57 22.20 9.28 12.31
N VAL A 58 23.41 8.86 11.92
CA VAL A 58 23.61 7.65 11.10
C VAL A 58 23.14 6.40 11.84
N ARG A 59 23.47 6.27 13.14
CA ARG A 59 23.02 5.14 13.95
C ARG A 59 21.50 5.09 14.05
N ALA A 60 20.86 6.21 14.43
CA ALA A 60 19.41 6.29 14.53
C ALA A 60 18.72 6.09 13.17
N TRP A 61 19.34 6.54 12.08
CA TRP A 61 18.83 6.35 10.74
C TRP A 61 18.85 4.88 10.33
N ALA A 62 19.88 4.13 10.69
CA ALA A 62 19.93 2.69 10.44
C ALA A 62 18.77 1.95 11.12
N GLU A 63 18.35 2.39 12.31
CA GLU A 63 17.21 1.83 13.03
C GLU A 63 15.84 2.21 12.43
N ASP A 64 15.72 3.42 11.86
CA ASP A 64 14.47 3.94 11.25
C ASP A 64 14.49 3.97 9.70
N LEU A 65 15.43 3.24 9.09
CA LEU A 65 15.67 3.25 7.63
C LEU A 65 14.39 2.97 6.84
N ALA A 66 13.61 1.98 7.28
CA ALA A 66 12.37 1.61 6.62
C ALA A 66 11.32 2.73 6.65
N ARG A 67 11.28 3.56 7.71
CA ARG A 67 10.40 4.72 7.77
C ARG A 67 10.90 5.84 6.88
N GLY A 68 12.21 6.10 6.90
CA GLY A 68 12.85 7.07 6.00
C GLY A 68 12.54 6.78 4.54
N ASP A 69 12.69 5.52 4.12
CA ASP A 69 12.37 5.05 2.78
C ASP A 69 10.90 5.29 2.41
N VAL A 70 9.98 5.03 3.34
CA VAL A 70 8.55 5.30 3.13
C VAL A 70 8.28 6.80 2.99
N VAL A 71 8.90 7.65 3.82
CA VAL A 71 8.73 9.11 3.75
C VAL A 71 9.18 9.64 2.38
N VAL A 72 10.36 9.22 1.94
CA VAL A 72 10.92 9.61 0.63
C VAL A 72 9.98 9.13 -0.49
N TRP A 73 9.57 7.86 -0.44
CA TRP A 73 8.69 7.28 -1.46
C TRP A 73 7.34 8.02 -1.56
N LEU A 74 6.73 8.36 -0.42
CA LEU A 74 5.47 9.09 -0.38
C LEU A 74 5.63 10.49 -1.01
N GLU A 75 6.71 11.20 -0.68
CA GLU A 75 6.97 12.53 -1.21
C GLU A 75 7.19 12.51 -2.73
N GLU A 76 8.03 11.61 -3.24
CA GLU A 76 8.30 11.45 -4.67
C GLU A 76 7.03 11.20 -5.50
N ARG A 77 6.04 10.53 -4.92
CA ARG A 77 4.79 10.21 -5.60
C ARG A 77 3.65 11.19 -5.32
N GLY A 78 3.90 12.21 -4.51
CA GLY A 78 2.94 13.27 -4.20
C GLY A 78 1.89 12.86 -3.16
N PHE A 79 2.17 11.86 -2.32
CA PHE A 79 1.36 11.56 -1.14
C PHE A 79 1.70 12.49 0.02
N ASP A 80 0.77 12.62 0.97
CA ASP A 80 1.04 13.31 2.23
C ASP A 80 2.06 12.50 3.06
N PRO A 81 3.24 13.06 3.38
CA PRO A 81 4.25 12.39 4.19
C PRO A 81 3.78 12.00 5.59
N ARG A 82 2.73 12.67 6.12
CA ARG A 82 2.12 12.33 7.42
C ARG A 82 1.53 10.92 7.43
N LEU A 83 1.29 10.32 6.25
CA LEU A 83 0.84 8.95 6.13
C LEU A 83 1.93 7.93 6.48
N ALA A 84 3.21 8.30 6.48
CA ALA A 84 4.32 7.38 6.73
C ALA A 84 4.14 6.59 8.04
N GLY A 85 3.74 7.27 9.13
CA GLY A 85 3.47 6.60 10.41
C GLY A 85 2.31 5.60 10.34
N LYS A 86 1.26 5.88 9.56
CA LYS A 86 0.12 4.95 9.37
C LYS A 86 0.54 3.74 8.53
N VAL A 87 1.29 3.99 7.46
CA VAL A 87 1.85 2.98 6.57
C VAL A 87 2.76 2.02 7.34
N MET A 88 3.68 2.55 8.15
CA MET A 88 4.58 1.75 8.98
C MET A 88 3.82 0.89 9.99
N ARG A 89 2.73 1.38 10.57
CA ARG A 89 1.88 0.57 11.48
C ARG A 89 1.16 -0.58 10.77
N LEU A 90 0.85 -0.44 9.49
CA LEU A 90 0.12 -1.47 8.74
C LEU A 90 1.04 -2.53 8.13
N TRP A 91 2.21 -2.13 7.63
CA TRP A 91 3.08 -3.00 6.83
C TRP A 91 4.51 -3.13 7.37
N GLY A 92 4.88 -2.39 8.43
CA GLY A 92 6.20 -2.47 9.05
C GLY A 92 7.32 -2.17 8.06
N ALA A 93 8.43 -2.91 8.19
CA ALA A 93 9.63 -2.71 7.37
C ALA A 93 9.42 -2.99 5.87
N GLU A 94 8.43 -3.82 5.51
CA GLU A 94 8.13 -4.16 4.11
C GLU A 94 7.24 -3.11 3.41
N ALA A 95 6.86 -2.04 4.11
CA ALA A 95 5.94 -1.03 3.61
C ALA A 95 6.35 -0.47 2.24
N ALA A 96 7.60 -0.02 2.09
CA ALA A 96 8.07 0.56 0.83
C ALA A 96 8.00 -0.45 -0.33
N GLN A 97 8.40 -1.70 -0.10
CA GLN A 97 8.34 -2.75 -1.12
C GLN A 97 6.89 -3.12 -1.49
N ARG A 98 6.01 -3.20 -0.50
CA ARG A 98 4.61 -3.49 -0.71
C ARG A 98 3.92 -2.41 -1.53
N ILE A 99 4.19 -1.15 -1.24
CA ILE A 99 3.58 -0.04 -1.99
C ILE A 99 4.09 -0.03 -3.43
N ARG A 100 5.38 -0.35 -3.67
CA ARG A 100 5.93 -0.48 -5.03
C ARG A 100 5.26 -1.59 -5.83
N SER A 101 4.98 -2.74 -5.20
CA SER A 101 4.36 -3.89 -5.86
C SER A 101 2.83 -3.78 -6.00
N GLN A 102 2.17 -3.10 -5.08
CA GLN A 102 0.71 -2.97 -5.01
C GLN A 102 0.32 -1.53 -4.65
N PRO A 103 0.41 -0.57 -5.60
CA PRO A 103 0.14 0.84 -5.32
C PRO A 103 -1.29 1.10 -4.84
N TYR A 104 -2.26 0.35 -5.36
CA TYR A 104 -3.67 0.50 -4.97
C TYR A 104 -3.97 0.07 -3.53
N ALA A 105 -3.06 -0.62 -2.84
CA ALA A 105 -3.22 -0.87 -1.40
C ALA A 105 -3.28 0.43 -0.58
N MET A 106 -2.78 1.55 -1.12
CA MET A 106 -2.85 2.87 -0.51
C MET A 106 -4.26 3.49 -0.51
N MET A 107 -5.24 2.89 -1.21
CA MET A 107 -6.64 3.36 -1.21
C MET A 107 -7.27 3.42 0.19
N ALA A 108 -6.81 2.58 1.13
CA ALA A 108 -7.27 2.61 2.51
C ALA A 108 -6.79 3.85 3.30
N LEU A 109 -5.77 4.55 2.79
CA LEU A 109 -5.09 5.65 3.49
C LEU A 109 -5.16 6.99 2.74
N ALA A 110 -5.31 6.94 1.41
CA ALA A 110 -5.26 8.09 0.52
C ALA A 110 -6.41 8.06 -0.49
N SER A 111 -6.70 9.20 -1.11
CA SER A 111 -7.78 9.35 -2.08
C SER A 111 -7.41 8.78 -3.45
N TRP A 112 -8.44 8.37 -4.20
CA TRP A 112 -8.30 7.83 -5.55
C TRP A 112 -7.42 8.66 -6.49
N PRO A 113 -7.60 9.99 -6.62
CA PRO A 113 -6.79 10.77 -7.57
C PRO A 113 -5.30 10.68 -7.28
N THR A 114 -4.91 10.69 -6.01
CA THR A 114 -3.51 10.59 -5.58
C THR A 114 -2.97 9.19 -5.85
N VAL A 115 -3.75 8.15 -5.52
CA VAL A 115 -3.34 6.75 -5.71
C VAL A 115 -3.23 6.38 -7.19
N ASP A 116 -4.22 6.74 -8.03
CA ASP A 116 -4.21 6.48 -9.48
C ASP A 116 -3.07 7.25 -10.18
N ALA A 117 -2.82 8.51 -9.79
CA ALA A 117 -1.68 9.27 -10.30
C ALA A 117 -0.33 8.62 -9.93
N ALA A 118 -0.19 8.15 -8.68
CA ALA A 118 1.01 7.45 -8.26
C ALA A 118 1.20 6.11 -8.97
N ALA A 119 0.13 5.32 -9.12
CA ALA A 119 0.15 4.02 -9.81
C ALA A 119 0.54 4.17 -11.29
N LYS A 120 -0.04 5.15 -11.99
CA LYS A 120 0.34 5.49 -13.38
C LYS A 120 1.82 5.83 -13.52
N ARG A 121 2.40 6.57 -12.56
CA ARG A 121 3.84 6.84 -12.52
C ARG A 121 4.71 5.61 -12.24
N ILE A 122 4.17 4.54 -11.63
CA ILE A 122 4.87 3.24 -11.52
C ILE A 122 4.84 2.49 -12.87
N GLY A 123 3.92 2.86 -13.76
CA GLY A 123 3.70 2.17 -15.04
C GLY A 123 2.57 1.15 -15.00
N THR A 124 1.62 1.27 -14.06
CA THR A 124 0.43 0.41 -14.05
C THR A 124 -0.44 0.70 -15.28
N ALA A 125 -0.83 -0.36 -15.99
CA ALA A 125 -1.67 -0.26 -17.18
C ALA A 125 -3.07 0.25 -16.85
N GLU A 126 -3.74 0.89 -17.82
CA GLU A 126 -5.07 1.46 -17.63
C GLU A 126 -6.16 0.39 -17.45
N ASP A 127 -5.94 -0.79 -18.01
CA ASP A 127 -6.81 -1.97 -17.96
C ASP A 127 -6.43 -2.96 -16.85
N ASP A 128 -5.46 -2.59 -16.00
CA ASP A 128 -5.01 -3.45 -14.90
C ASP A 128 -6.19 -3.82 -13.95
N PRO A 129 -6.42 -5.11 -13.66
CA PRO A 129 -7.49 -5.54 -12.77
C PRO A 129 -7.45 -4.88 -11.39
N ALA A 130 -6.27 -4.59 -10.84
CA ALA A 130 -6.12 -3.91 -9.56
C ALA A 130 -6.63 -2.47 -9.63
N ARG A 131 -6.45 -1.78 -10.77
CA ARG A 131 -7.01 -0.44 -11.00
C ARG A 131 -8.53 -0.47 -11.02
N LEU A 132 -9.13 -1.47 -11.68
CA LEU A 132 -10.58 -1.62 -11.74
C LEU A 132 -11.19 -1.88 -10.35
N ILE A 133 -10.56 -2.77 -9.56
CA ILE A 133 -10.98 -3.05 -8.18
C ILE A 133 -10.88 -1.78 -7.33
N ALA A 134 -9.76 -1.08 -7.41
CA ALA A 134 -9.55 0.16 -6.67
C ALA A 134 -10.53 1.27 -7.06
N ALA A 135 -10.95 1.33 -8.33
CA ALA A 135 -11.97 2.27 -8.78
C ALA A 135 -13.34 1.94 -8.17
N VAL A 136 -13.69 0.65 -8.06
CA VAL A 136 -14.91 0.21 -7.36
C VAL A 136 -14.85 0.60 -5.90
N GLU A 137 -13.73 0.31 -5.22
CA GLU A 137 -13.51 0.70 -3.83
C GLU A 137 -13.64 2.21 -3.64
N ALA A 138 -13.04 3.02 -4.53
CA ALA A 138 -13.14 4.47 -4.50
C ALA A 138 -14.59 4.96 -4.54
N VAL A 139 -15.40 4.44 -5.48
CA VAL A 139 -16.82 4.81 -5.58
C VAL A 139 -17.57 4.41 -4.32
N LEU A 140 -17.33 3.21 -3.80
CA LEU A 140 -18.03 2.71 -2.61
C LEU A 140 -17.66 3.54 -1.37
N TYR A 141 -16.39 3.91 -1.21
CA TYR A 141 -15.96 4.80 -0.13
C TYR A 141 -16.58 6.19 -0.25
N GLU A 142 -16.66 6.77 -1.45
CA GLU A 142 -17.32 8.06 -1.67
C GLU A 142 -18.82 8.00 -1.30
N ARG A 143 -19.49 6.90 -1.67
CA ARG A 143 -20.91 6.66 -1.34
C ARG A 143 -21.10 6.51 0.16
N LEU A 144 -20.21 5.78 0.82
CA LEU A 144 -20.23 5.61 2.28
C LEU A 144 -20.01 6.96 3.00
N GLN A 145 -19.05 7.78 2.53
CA GLN A 145 -18.83 9.14 3.06
C GLN A 145 -20.04 10.05 2.85
N SER A 146 -20.79 9.84 1.78
CA SER A 146 -22.07 10.51 1.50
C SER A 146 -23.26 9.89 2.28
N GLN A 147 -22.98 9.10 3.32
CA GLN A 147 -23.97 8.45 4.20
C GLN A 147 -24.89 7.44 3.49
N HIS A 148 -24.48 6.92 2.33
CA HIS A 148 -25.20 5.85 1.67
C HIS A 148 -24.69 4.48 2.13
N THR A 149 -25.61 3.62 2.55
CA THR A 149 -25.32 2.21 2.91
C THR A 149 -25.58 1.24 1.76
N TRP A 150 -26.22 1.72 0.68
CA TRP A 150 -26.54 0.93 -0.52
C TRP A 150 -26.30 1.73 -1.81
N THR A 151 -25.98 1.02 -2.89
CA THR A 151 -25.79 1.58 -4.24
C THR A 151 -26.26 0.58 -5.30
N SER A 152 -27.07 1.06 -6.25
CA SER A 152 -27.49 0.25 -7.40
C SER A 152 -26.36 0.03 -8.40
N ASP A 153 -26.40 -1.08 -9.13
CA ASP A 153 -25.44 -1.39 -10.21
C ASP A 153 -25.37 -0.26 -11.26
N ALA A 154 -26.53 0.29 -11.66
CA ALA A 154 -26.60 1.41 -12.60
C ALA A 154 -25.84 2.66 -12.10
N THR A 155 -26.01 3.01 -10.82
CA THR A 155 -25.32 4.15 -10.20
C THR A 155 -23.82 3.90 -10.10
N LEU A 156 -23.43 2.68 -9.68
CA LEU A 156 -22.04 2.27 -9.58
C LEU A 156 -21.34 2.38 -10.94
N ARG A 157 -21.94 1.82 -12.00
CA ARG A 157 -21.40 1.89 -13.37
C ARG A 157 -21.32 3.31 -13.91
N ALA A 158 -22.29 4.17 -13.61
CA ALA A 158 -22.25 5.57 -14.02
C ALA A 158 -21.06 6.30 -13.38
N ARG A 159 -20.83 6.09 -12.07
CA ARG A 159 -19.70 6.68 -11.34
C ARG A 159 -18.35 6.10 -11.78
N LEU A 160 -18.26 4.79 -12.00
CA LEU A 160 -17.06 4.13 -12.52
C LEU A 160 -16.66 4.68 -13.89
N ARG A 161 -17.62 4.85 -14.82
CA ARG A 161 -17.36 5.46 -16.13
C ARG A 161 -16.78 6.87 -16.01
N LYS A 162 -17.24 7.64 -15.02
CA LYS A 162 -16.69 8.97 -14.73
C LYS A 162 -15.25 8.93 -14.21
N LEU A 163 -14.89 7.93 -13.39
CA LEU A 163 -13.54 7.79 -12.83
C LEU A 163 -12.52 7.19 -13.80
N LEU A 164 -12.93 6.17 -14.57
CA LEU A 164 -12.04 5.39 -15.42
C LEU A 164 -11.94 5.92 -16.86
N GLY A 165 -12.91 6.74 -17.30
CA GLY A 165 -13.01 7.18 -18.69
C GLY A 165 -13.47 6.05 -19.65
N PRO A 166 -13.42 6.28 -20.97
CA PRO A 166 -13.91 5.33 -21.97
C PRO A 166 -13.08 4.03 -22.06
N VAL A 167 -11.81 4.06 -21.66
CA VAL A 167 -10.86 2.94 -21.80
C VAL A 167 -11.02 1.89 -20.69
N GLY A 168 -11.53 2.25 -19.52
CA GLY A 168 -11.76 1.33 -18.40
C GLY A 168 -13.20 0.83 -18.28
N ALA A 169 -13.97 0.88 -19.38
CA ALA A 169 -15.34 0.40 -19.37
C ALA A 169 -15.34 -1.10 -19.02
N VAL A 170 -15.80 -1.42 -17.81
CA VAL A 170 -16.13 -2.76 -17.33
C VAL A 170 -17.24 -3.33 -18.22
N SER A 171 -16.89 -3.80 -19.41
CA SER A 171 -17.85 -4.38 -20.34
C SER A 171 -18.17 -5.84 -20.01
N ASP A 172 -17.46 -6.50 -19.08
CA ASP A 172 -17.63 -7.95 -18.88
C ASP A 172 -17.49 -8.53 -17.46
N VAL A 173 -17.45 -7.75 -16.37
CA VAL A 173 -17.56 -8.37 -15.01
C VAL A 173 -18.92 -9.06 -14.79
N SER A 174 -19.97 -8.62 -15.49
CA SER A 174 -21.31 -9.21 -15.44
C SER A 174 -21.53 -10.39 -16.41
N ARG A 175 -20.54 -10.77 -17.24
CA ARG A 175 -20.63 -11.95 -18.13
C ARG A 175 -19.82 -13.16 -17.65
N GLY A 176 -19.29 -13.11 -16.44
CA GLY A 176 -19.02 -14.35 -15.71
C GLY A 176 -20.35 -15.07 -15.55
N ARG A 177 -20.56 -16.15 -16.32
CA ARG A 177 -21.74 -17.02 -16.18
C ARG A 177 -22.00 -17.22 -14.68
N PRO A 178 -23.25 -17.11 -14.18
CA PRO A 178 -23.53 -17.51 -12.81
C PRO A 178 -22.97 -18.92 -12.66
N CYS A 179 -22.04 -19.14 -11.72
CA CYS A 179 -21.58 -20.49 -11.43
C CYS A 179 -22.84 -21.35 -11.24
N PRO A 180 -23.02 -22.45 -11.99
CA PRO A 180 -24.21 -23.28 -11.86
C PRO A 180 -24.06 -24.04 -10.54
N GLY A 181 -24.47 -23.39 -9.46
CA GLY A 181 -24.25 -23.83 -8.10
C GLY A 181 -25.19 -23.05 -7.21
N ARG A 182 -26.29 -23.69 -6.83
CA ARG A 182 -27.33 -23.23 -5.91
C ARG A 182 -26.70 -22.55 -4.69
N TRP A 183 -26.78 -21.22 -4.62
CA TRP A 183 -26.24 -20.41 -3.52
C TRP A 183 -27.10 -20.61 -2.26
N GLY A 184 -26.81 -21.67 -1.51
CA GLY A 184 -27.34 -21.86 -0.16
C GLY A 184 -26.64 -20.92 0.82
N ARG A 185 -27.44 -20.18 1.60
CA ARG A 185 -26.97 -19.38 2.75
C ARG A 185 -26.25 -20.27 3.76
N ARG A 186 -24.93 -20.37 3.71
CA ARG A 186 -24.04 -20.56 4.87
C ARG A 186 -22.58 -20.56 4.42
N GLU A 187 -21.76 -19.82 5.17
CA GLU A 187 -20.30 -19.85 5.21
C GLU A 187 -19.53 -19.19 4.06
N GLN A 188 -19.40 -17.86 4.15
CA GLN A 188 -18.32 -17.10 3.51
C GLN A 188 -17.09 -17.15 4.40
N ARG A 189 -16.11 -18.00 4.07
CA ARG A 189 -14.76 -17.89 4.64
C ARG A 189 -13.77 -17.59 3.53
N TRP A 190 -13.51 -16.31 3.32
CA TRP A 190 -12.42 -15.85 2.48
C TRP A 190 -11.08 -16.26 3.12
N ARG A 191 -10.26 -17.05 2.42
CA ARG A 191 -8.82 -17.15 2.69
C ARG A 191 -8.10 -16.56 1.49
N VAL A 192 -7.34 -15.50 1.72
CA VAL A 192 -6.28 -15.07 0.81
C VAL A 192 -5.13 -16.05 1.02
N ALA A 193 -4.84 -16.90 0.04
CA ALA A 193 -3.68 -17.78 0.08
C ALA A 193 -2.43 -16.94 -0.18
N ALA A 194 -1.53 -16.88 0.81
CA ALA A 194 -0.20 -16.33 0.64
C ALA A 194 0.75 -17.41 0.09
N GLY A 195 1.46 -17.09 -0.99
CA GLY A 195 2.61 -17.82 -1.54
C GLY A 195 2.26 -18.78 -2.68
N ARG A 196 2.98 -18.85 -3.80
CA ARG A 196 4.35 -18.42 -4.14
C ARG A 196 4.42 -18.21 -5.67
N ARG A 197 5.28 -17.26 -6.11
CA ARG A 197 5.89 -17.13 -7.45
C ARG A 197 4.98 -17.16 -8.69
N GLY A 198 5.06 -16.10 -9.49
CA GLY A 198 4.59 -16.04 -10.87
C GLY A 198 3.27 -15.28 -11.01
N TYR A 199 3.36 -14.06 -11.52
CA TYR A 199 2.21 -13.38 -12.12
C TYR A 199 1.89 -14.12 -13.42
N ASP A 200 0.94 -15.05 -13.37
CA ASP A 200 0.20 -15.48 -14.56
C ASP A 200 -1.17 -14.83 -14.46
N GLY A 201 -1.41 -13.85 -15.33
CA GLY A 201 -2.55 -12.94 -15.33
C GLY A 201 -3.88 -13.59 -15.74
N GLY A 202 -4.31 -14.62 -15.01
CA GLY A 202 -5.61 -15.24 -15.18
C GLY A 202 -6.20 -15.64 -13.84
N LEU A 203 -7.22 -14.92 -13.37
CA LEU A 203 -8.10 -15.38 -12.30
C LEU A 203 -8.88 -16.60 -12.82
N ARG A 204 -8.34 -17.81 -12.68
CA ARG A 204 -9.11 -19.04 -12.83
C ARG A 204 -9.74 -19.41 -11.49
N CYS A 205 -11.05 -19.60 -11.48
CA CYS A 205 -11.74 -20.26 -10.38
C CYS A 205 -11.24 -21.71 -10.28
N VAL A 206 -10.38 -22.00 -9.30
CA VAL A 206 -10.03 -23.38 -8.94
C VAL A 206 -11.10 -23.87 -7.96
N PRO A 207 -11.84 -24.95 -8.26
CA PRO A 207 -12.77 -25.53 -7.29
C PRO A 207 -12.00 -25.94 -6.04
N ALA A 208 -12.60 -25.72 -4.86
CA ALA A 208 -12.02 -26.19 -3.62
C ALA A 208 -11.76 -27.71 -3.70
N PRO A 209 -10.60 -28.23 -3.26
CA PRO A 209 -10.38 -29.66 -3.23
C PRO A 209 -11.46 -30.28 -2.35
N ASP A 210 -12.09 -31.32 -2.89
CA ASP A 210 -13.18 -32.02 -2.23
C ASP A 210 -12.69 -32.45 -0.85
N ARG A 211 -13.31 -31.93 0.21
CA ARG A 211 -13.02 -32.41 1.57
C ARG A 211 -13.57 -33.82 1.61
N ALA A 212 -12.71 -34.80 1.37
CA ALA A 212 -12.98 -36.18 1.73
C ALA A 212 -13.50 -36.17 3.18
N VAL A 213 -14.79 -36.45 3.32
CA VAL A 213 -15.46 -36.59 4.60
C VAL A 213 -14.74 -37.73 5.31
N ARG A 214 -13.85 -37.40 6.26
CA ARG A 214 -13.32 -38.41 7.18
C ARG A 214 -14.52 -38.91 7.98
N ALA A 215 -15.03 -40.08 7.59
CA ALA A 215 -16.02 -40.80 8.37
C ALA A 215 -15.47 -40.96 9.79
N ARG A 216 -16.20 -40.44 10.79
CA ARG A 216 -15.92 -40.78 12.19
C ARG A 216 -16.18 -42.28 12.35
N PRO A 217 -15.24 -43.07 12.90
CA PRO A 217 -15.54 -44.46 13.22
C PRO A 217 -16.69 -44.51 14.25
N ARG A 218 -17.71 -45.32 13.96
CA ARG A 218 -18.78 -45.61 14.92
C ARG A 218 -18.15 -46.28 16.14
N ARG A 219 -18.47 -45.79 17.34
CA ARG A 219 -18.13 -46.48 18.58
C ARG A 219 -18.82 -47.85 18.57
N PRO A 220 -18.13 -48.95 18.92
CA PRO A 220 -18.81 -50.21 19.15
C PRO A 220 -19.68 -50.10 20.41
N ASP A 221 -20.90 -50.62 20.33
CA ASP A 221 -21.78 -50.78 21.47
C ASP A 221 -21.10 -51.70 22.50
N ARG A 222 -21.13 -51.29 23.77
CA ARG A 222 -20.64 -52.13 24.88
C ARG A 222 -21.63 -53.29 25.09
N PRO A 223 -21.12 -54.51 25.36
CA PRO A 223 -21.96 -55.63 25.79
C PRO A 223 -22.55 -55.40 27.18
#